data_AF-A0A2N8TB40-F1
#
_entry.id   AF-A0A2N8TB40-F1
#
_cell.length_a   1.000
_cell.length_b   1.000
_cell.length_c   1.000
_cell.angle_alpha   90.00
_cell.angle_beta   90.00
_cell.angle_gamma   90.00
#
_symmetry.space_group_name_H-M   'P 1'
#
loop_
_entity.id
_entity.type
_entity.pdbx_description
1 polymer ?
#
loop_
_entity_poly.entity_id
_entity_poly.type
_entity_poly.pdbx_seq_one_letter_code
_entity_poly.pdbx_strand_id
1 'polypeptide(L)'
;RCVQETAPTQQTRLHKAFADSRGRTVLVASGSASIERLAPGVTADPATSLDSTLSPDCALPAAQRAGTADTGGVRYTTTHLGADACYPSERLATLLRIPDGTGDGDTIALGAPDILLNDHLDEQGNASLALQLLGSRPHLVWYLPSLSDASATSPDDERSLFDLLPSGWLWGTLQLFIAAALAALWRARRLGPLVPEKLPVAIRASETAEGRARLYRKTDARDRAADALRSTTRTRLAPLVGVSVTQAHTPEALLPALSAHLHGDGQDQHTLLFGPPPSDDAALIALTDRLDALEREVRRP
;
A
#
# COMPACT_ATOMS: atom_id res chain seq x y z
N ARG A 1 0.37 25.19 10.95
CA ARG A 1 1.47 24.38 11.53
C ARG A 1 0.80 23.24 12.30
N CYS A 2 0.87 21.99 11.83
CA CYS A 2 0.49 20.85 12.68
C CYS A 2 1.59 20.70 13.73
N VAL A 3 1.35 21.18 14.94
CA VAL A 3 2.22 20.92 16.08
C VAL A 3 2.00 19.46 16.45
N GLN A 4 3.03 18.65 16.28
CA GLN A 4 2.95 17.21 16.47
C GLN A 4 3.05 16.91 17.96
N GLU A 5 1.90 16.77 18.61
CA GLU A 5 1.84 16.41 20.02
C GLU A 5 2.04 14.89 20.20
N THR A 6 2.96 14.49 21.08
CA THR A 6 3.16 13.10 21.50
C THR A 6 1.90 12.52 22.13
N ALA A 7 1.69 11.21 21.99
CA ALA A 7 0.56 10.52 22.61
C ALA A 7 0.54 10.70 24.15
N PRO A 8 -0.64 10.77 24.81
CA PRO A 8 -0.73 11.05 26.25
C PRO A 8 0.06 10.09 27.14
N THR A 9 0.02 8.79 26.84
CA THR A 9 0.76 7.75 27.58
C THR A 9 2.27 7.92 27.50
N GLN A 10 2.76 8.41 26.36
CA GLN A 10 4.17 8.68 26.13
C GLN A 10 4.65 9.91 26.92
N GLN A 11 3.82 10.96 26.99
CA GLN A 11 4.13 12.14 27.81
C GLN A 11 4.24 11.81 29.29
N THR A 12 3.37 10.95 29.82
CA THR A 12 3.48 10.50 31.22
C THR A 12 4.79 9.74 31.47
N ARG A 13 5.22 8.90 30.53
CA ARG A 13 6.51 8.19 30.63
C ARG A 13 7.71 9.14 30.53
N LEU A 14 7.66 10.09 29.60
CA LEU A 14 8.67 11.15 29.47
C LEU A 14 8.78 11.94 30.77
N HIS A 15 7.65 12.42 31.30
CA HIS A 15 7.59 13.12 32.57
C HIS A 15 8.23 12.32 33.70
N LYS A 16 7.86 11.04 33.85
CA LYS A 16 8.48 10.18 34.86
C LYS A 16 10.00 10.06 34.66
N ALA A 17 10.45 9.87 33.42
CA ALA A 17 11.86 9.70 33.12
C ALA A 17 12.70 10.94 33.45
N PHE A 18 12.20 12.15 33.16
CA PHE A 18 12.94 13.38 33.50
C PHE A 18 12.69 13.88 34.92
N ALA A 19 11.53 13.61 35.53
CA ALA A 19 11.27 13.94 36.93
C ALA A 19 12.17 13.14 37.90
N ASP A 20 12.49 11.88 37.54
CA ASP A 20 13.46 11.07 38.27
C ASP A 20 14.92 11.51 37.96
N SER A 21 15.11 12.33 36.92
CA SER A 21 16.42 12.87 36.56
C SER A 21 16.70 14.15 37.35
N ARG A 22 17.91 14.30 37.90
CA ARG A 22 18.35 15.56 38.55
C ARG A 22 18.76 16.64 37.53
N GLY A 23 18.17 16.61 36.34
CA GLY A 23 18.54 17.44 35.20
C GLY A 23 17.62 18.65 35.03
N ARG A 24 18.05 19.60 34.18
CA ARG A 24 17.17 20.65 33.68
C ARG A 24 16.33 20.10 32.53
N THR A 25 15.02 20.26 32.58
CA THR A 25 14.11 19.92 31.48
C THR A 25 13.61 21.20 30.84
N VAL A 26 13.72 21.33 29.52
CA VAL A 26 13.20 22.51 28.79
C VAL A 26 12.07 22.06 27.87
N LEU A 27 10.86 22.55 28.15
CA LEU A 27 9.65 22.32 27.39
C LEU A 27 9.43 23.49 26.45
N VAL A 28 9.53 23.25 25.15
CA VAL A 28 9.44 24.29 24.12
C VAL A 28 8.04 24.31 23.51
N ALA A 29 7.39 25.47 23.52
CA ALA A 29 6.09 25.76 22.92
C ALA A 29 5.00 24.73 23.26
N SER A 30 5.03 24.18 24.47
CA SER A 30 4.08 23.15 24.91
C SER A 30 2.70 23.75 25.12
N GLY A 31 1.71 23.31 24.33
CA GLY A 31 0.32 23.73 24.45
C GLY A 31 -0.38 23.14 25.67
N SER A 32 -1.66 23.48 25.86
CA SER A 32 -2.45 23.12 27.05
C SER A 32 -2.49 21.63 27.35
N ALA A 33 -2.74 20.79 26.33
CA ALA A 33 -2.83 19.35 26.50
C ALA A 33 -1.50 18.70 26.93
N SER A 34 -0.37 19.28 26.52
CA SER A 34 0.96 18.73 26.74
C SER A 34 1.59 19.26 28.03
N ILE A 35 1.46 20.56 28.31
CA ILE A 35 2.11 21.20 29.46
C ILE A 35 1.57 20.67 30.79
N GLU A 36 0.26 20.43 30.90
CA GLU A 36 -0.35 19.94 32.15
C GLU A 36 0.16 18.55 32.53
N ARG A 37 0.54 17.73 31.55
CA ARG A 37 1.10 16.38 31.77
C ARG A 37 2.60 16.40 32.02
N LEU A 38 3.33 17.28 31.33
CA LEU A 38 4.79 17.36 31.39
C LEU A 38 5.28 18.20 32.58
N ALA A 39 4.50 19.19 33.00
CA ALA A 39 4.77 20.05 34.15
C ALA A 39 3.49 20.25 34.97
N PRO A 40 3.12 19.28 35.84
CA PRO A 40 1.93 19.38 36.68
C PRO A 40 1.90 20.68 37.48
N GLY A 41 0.75 21.37 37.50
CA GLY A 41 0.62 22.69 38.13
C GLY A 41 0.99 23.88 37.23
N VAL A 42 1.22 23.63 35.94
CA VAL A 42 1.31 24.66 34.89
C VAL A 42 0.15 24.50 33.93
N THR A 43 -0.46 25.63 33.56
CA THR A 43 -1.53 25.67 32.55
C THR A 43 -1.14 26.65 31.44
N ALA A 44 -1.35 26.26 30.18
CA ALA A 44 -1.16 27.14 29.04
C ALA A 44 -2.45 27.88 28.72
N ASP A 45 -2.32 29.16 28.41
CA ASP A 45 -3.40 29.96 27.88
C ASP A 45 -3.69 29.56 26.41
N PRO A 46 -4.97 29.45 25.99
CA PRO A 46 -5.31 29.11 24.62
C PRO A 46 -4.88 30.16 23.59
N ALA A 47 -4.74 31.42 24.03
CA ALA A 47 -4.27 32.51 23.18
C ALA A 47 -2.77 32.73 23.40
N THR A 48 -2.06 32.83 22.28
CA THR A 48 -0.65 33.19 22.26
C THR A 48 -0.46 34.68 22.51
N SER A 49 0.75 35.07 22.88
CA SER A 49 1.16 36.47 22.89
C SER A 49 1.02 37.08 21.48
N LEU A 50 0.56 38.34 21.43
CA LEU A 50 0.52 39.13 20.20
C LEU A 50 1.85 39.84 19.93
N ASP A 51 2.59 40.15 21.00
CA ASP A 51 3.92 40.74 20.93
C ASP A 51 4.95 39.63 20.79
N SER A 52 5.79 39.70 19.76
CA SER A 52 6.91 38.77 19.58
C SER A 52 8.03 39.03 20.59
N THR A 53 8.29 40.30 20.86
CA THR A 53 9.48 40.78 21.58
C THR A 53 9.08 41.27 22.96
N LEU A 54 9.62 40.65 24.00
CA LEU A 54 9.24 40.92 25.39
C LEU A 54 10.48 41.24 26.23
N SER A 55 10.30 42.07 27.26
CA SER A 55 11.34 42.37 28.24
C SER A 55 11.21 41.47 29.48
N PRO A 56 12.32 41.08 30.11
CA PRO A 56 12.29 40.24 31.29
C PRO A 56 11.83 41.06 32.49
N ASP A 57 10.85 40.56 33.23
CA ASP A 57 10.35 41.16 34.48
C ASP A 57 10.42 40.13 35.61
N CYS A 58 11.64 39.67 35.90
CA CYS A 58 11.89 38.61 36.88
C CYS A 58 13.33 38.61 37.40
N ALA A 59 13.58 37.83 38.46
CA ALA A 59 14.89 37.68 39.08
C ALA A 59 15.78 36.61 38.40
N LEU A 60 15.28 35.91 37.39
CA LEU A 60 16.01 34.81 36.75
C LEU A 60 17.28 35.35 36.04
N PRO A 61 18.50 34.93 36.43
CA PRO A 61 19.73 35.46 35.85
C PRO A 61 19.86 35.21 34.34
N ALA A 62 19.25 34.11 33.86
CA ALA A 62 19.18 33.80 32.44
C ALA A 62 18.44 34.86 31.63
N ALA A 63 17.27 35.28 32.14
CA ALA A 63 16.45 36.30 31.52
C ALA A 63 17.09 37.69 31.64
N GLN A 64 17.63 38.03 32.82
CA GLN A 64 18.28 39.34 33.02
C GLN A 64 19.51 39.55 32.14
N ARG A 65 20.35 38.53 31.96
CA ARG A 65 21.53 38.62 31.07
C ARG A 65 21.16 38.62 29.59
N ALA A 66 20.02 38.04 29.23
CA ALA A 66 19.51 38.10 27.87
C ALA A 66 18.92 39.48 27.54
N GLY A 67 18.26 40.12 28.51
CA GLY A 67 17.52 41.34 28.25
C GLY A 67 16.26 41.04 27.44
N THR A 68 15.85 41.97 26.60
CA THR A 68 14.71 41.80 25.69
C THR A 68 14.96 40.63 24.73
N ALA A 69 13.97 39.78 24.49
CA ALA A 69 14.08 38.60 23.62
C ALA A 69 12.73 38.27 22.95
N ASP A 70 12.78 37.51 21.86
CA ASP A 70 11.59 37.13 21.10
C ASP A 70 10.91 35.90 21.70
N THR A 71 10.36 36.07 22.90
CA THR A 71 9.69 35.01 23.66
C THR A 71 8.17 35.00 23.46
N GLY A 72 7.64 35.80 22.54
CA GLY A 72 6.23 35.81 22.17
C GLY A 72 5.76 34.45 21.65
N GLY A 73 4.75 33.87 22.30
CA GLY A 73 4.27 32.54 21.98
C GLY A 73 3.24 32.05 22.98
N VAL A 74 3.33 30.78 23.38
CA VAL A 74 2.44 30.21 24.40
C VAL A 74 2.65 30.95 25.72
N ARG A 75 1.55 31.30 26.39
CA ARG A 75 1.57 31.96 27.69
C ARG A 75 1.18 30.96 28.77
N TYR A 76 1.78 31.08 29.94
CA TYR A 76 1.62 30.12 31.02
C TYR A 76 1.25 30.80 32.33
N THR A 77 0.48 30.05 33.13
CA THR A 77 0.28 30.30 34.56
C THR A 77 0.72 29.08 35.35
N THR A 78 1.02 29.29 36.63
CA THR A 78 1.42 28.20 37.50
C THR A 78 0.91 28.37 38.92
N THR A 79 0.68 27.25 39.59
CA THR A 79 0.37 27.18 41.03
C THR A 79 1.61 27.02 41.90
N HIS A 80 2.80 26.86 41.30
CA HIS A 80 4.06 26.73 42.02
C HIS A 80 4.52 28.08 42.59
N LEU A 81 4.51 28.21 43.92
CA LEU A 81 4.85 29.45 44.62
C LEU A 81 6.31 29.88 44.47
N GLY A 82 7.21 28.94 44.17
CA GLY A 82 8.64 29.20 43.95
C GLY A 82 9.05 29.33 42.49
N ALA A 83 8.09 29.39 41.56
CA ALA A 83 8.38 29.49 40.15
C ALA A 83 8.78 30.93 39.77
N ASP A 84 9.80 31.07 38.92
CA ASP A 84 10.10 32.35 38.29
C ASP A 84 9.25 32.51 37.03
N ALA A 85 8.46 33.57 37.00
CA ALA A 85 7.64 33.96 35.86
C ALA A 85 8.30 35.15 35.14
N CYS A 86 8.77 34.92 33.92
CA CYS A 86 9.53 35.90 33.15
C CYS A 86 8.84 36.21 31.81
N TYR A 87 9.23 37.34 31.22
CA TYR A 87 8.72 37.83 29.94
C TYR A 87 7.18 37.88 29.91
N PRO A 88 6.58 38.79 30.72
CA PRO A 88 5.14 38.89 30.84
C PRO A 88 4.51 39.40 29.54
N SER A 89 3.40 38.79 29.15
CA SER A 89 2.50 39.27 28.09
C SER A 89 1.07 39.19 28.62
N GLU A 90 0.41 40.35 28.73
CA GLU A 90 -0.97 40.47 29.26
C GLU A 90 -1.15 39.79 30.64
N ARG A 91 -0.17 39.97 31.54
CA ARG A 91 -0.09 39.41 32.91
C ARG A 91 0.20 37.91 33.01
N LEU A 92 0.47 37.23 31.89
CA LEU A 92 0.88 35.83 31.86
C LEU A 92 2.35 35.73 31.45
N ALA A 93 3.06 34.69 31.91
CA ALA A 93 4.47 34.54 31.57
C ALA A 93 4.64 33.75 30.27
N THR A 94 5.60 34.15 29.43
CA THR A 94 6.00 33.33 28.26
C THR A 94 7.21 32.45 28.55
N LEU A 95 7.89 32.68 29.69
CA LEU A 95 8.91 31.79 30.24
C LEU A 95 8.62 31.52 31.72
N LEU A 96 8.57 30.25 32.09
CA LEU A 96 8.49 29.81 33.49
C LEU A 96 9.72 28.97 33.84
N ARG A 97 10.27 29.17 35.04
CA ARG A 97 11.18 28.21 35.69
C ARG A 97 10.52 27.67 36.94
N ILE A 98 10.44 26.35 37.02
CA ILE A 98 9.89 25.63 38.17
C ILE A 98 11.06 24.87 38.81
N PRO A 99 11.51 25.27 40.02
CA PRO A 99 12.58 24.54 40.70
C PRO A 99 12.08 23.16 41.15
N ASP A 100 12.92 22.14 41.04
CA ASP A 100 12.61 20.84 41.65
C ASP A 100 12.77 20.93 43.16
N GLY A 101 11.78 20.45 43.92
CA GLY A 101 11.76 20.55 45.37
C GLY A 101 12.79 19.66 46.11
N THR A 102 13.53 18.80 45.39
CA THR A 102 14.39 17.76 46.00
C THR A 102 15.84 17.74 45.49
N GLY A 103 16.24 18.67 44.62
CA GLY A 103 17.60 18.72 44.08
C GLY A 103 17.88 19.96 43.23
N ASP A 104 18.98 19.93 42.48
CA ASP A 104 19.43 21.03 41.62
C ASP A 104 18.75 21.05 40.23
N GLY A 105 17.70 20.24 40.04
CA GLY A 105 16.94 20.18 38.80
C GLY A 105 15.92 21.33 38.70
N ASP A 106 15.50 21.63 37.48
CA ASP A 106 14.42 22.56 37.22
C ASP A 106 13.74 22.27 35.88
N THR A 107 12.45 22.61 35.81
CA THR A 107 11.67 22.54 34.58
C THR A 107 11.45 23.95 34.05
N ILE A 108 11.94 24.21 32.84
CA ILE A 108 11.72 25.46 32.10
C ILE A 108 10.60 25.24 31.10
N ALA A 109 9.55 26.06 31.13
CA ALA A 109 8.59 26.16 30.03
C ALA A 109 8.90 27.43 29.23
N LEU A 110 9.19 27.27 27.94
CA LEU A 110 9.49 28.36 27.02
C LEU A 110 8.41 28.39 25.92
N GLY A 111 7.63 29.47 25.87
CA GLY A 111 6.47 29.56 24.99
C GLY A 111 6.78 29.77 23.52
N ALA A 112 7.95 30.32 23.21
CA ALA A 112 8.40 30.62 21.85
C ALA A 112 9.41 29.57 21.35
N PRO A 113 9.13 28.86 20.25
CA PRO A 113 10.12 28.00 19.61
C PRO A 113 11.06 28.79 18.70
N ASP A 114 10.61 29.94 18.19
CA ASP A 114 11.28 30.65 17.10
C ASP A 114 12.63 31.25 17.55
N ILE A 115 12.78 31.59 18.84
CA ILE A 115 14.05 31.99 19.48
C ILE A 115 15.18 30.96 19.35
N LEU A 116 14.86 29.69 19.09
CA LEU A 116 15.82 28.60 18.93
C LEU A 116 16.16 28.33 17.46
N LEU A 117 15.57 29.06 16.51
CA LEU A 117 15.87 28.95 15.10
C LEU A 117 17.11 29.77 14.76
N ASN A 118 17.98 29.21 13.91
CA ASN A 118 19.24 29.85 13.52
C ASN A 118 19.05 31.27 12.96
N ASP A 119 17.98 31.48 12.20
CA ASP A 119 17.68 32.76 11.54
C ASP A 119 17.26 33.88 12.52
N HIS A 120 16.99 33.55 13.78
CA HIS A 120 16.56 34.50 14.82
C HIS A 120 17.55 34.58 15.99
N LEU A 121 18.66 33.84 15.98
CA LEU A 121 19.59 33.80 17.12
C LEU A 121 20.32 35.12 17.36
N ASP A 122 20.59 35.88 16.30
CA ASP A 122 21.27 37.18 16.34
C ASP A 122 20.31 38.36 16.59
N GLU A 123 19.01 38.08 16.71
CA GLU A 123 18.00 39.07 17.07
C GLU A 123 17.90 39.21 18.60
N GLN A 124 17.82 40.46 19.08
CA GLN A 124 17.60 40.78 20.50
C GLN A 124 18.58 40.03 21.44
N GLY A 125 18.06 39.46 22.53
CA GLY A 125 18.77 38.60 23.47
C GLY A 125 18.65 37.09 23.18
N ASN A 126 18.24 36.69 21.98
CA ASN A 126 17.81 35.32 21.66
C ASN A 126 18.91 34.28 21.92
N ALA A 127 20.09 34.46 21.32
CA ALA A 127 21.23 33.57 21.57
C ALA A 127 21.65 33.54 23.05
N SER A 128 21.67 34.70 23.72
CA SER A 128 22.04 34.78 25.14
C SER A 128 21.06 33.99 26.01
N LEU A 129 19.77 34.10 25.75
CA LEU A 129 18.74 33.34 26.48
C LEU A 129 18.87 31.84 26.19
N ALA A 130 18.94 31.45 24.90
CA ALA A 130 19.03 30.05 24.48
C ALA A 130 20.27 29.36 25.09
N LEU A 131 21.44 29.99 25.01
CA LEU A 131 22.68 29.43 25.57
C LEU A 131 22.65 29.32 27.09
N GLN A 132 21.99 30.25 27.79
CA GLN A 132 21.89 30.18 29.24
C GLN A 132 20.87 29.14 29.73
N LEU A 133 19.81 28.92 28.98
CA LEU A 133 18.82 27.89 29.29
C LEU A 133 19.41 26.50 29.00
N LEU A 134 19.92 26.29 27.78
CA LEU A 134 20.35 24.98 27.27
C LEU A 134 21.81 24.64 27.61
N GLY A 135 22.68 25.64 27.69
CA GLY A 135 24.12 25.48 27.95
C GLY A 135 24.52 25.54 29.42
N SER A 136 23.55 25.54 30.34
CA SER A 136 23.83 25.54 31.79
C SER A 136 24.48 24.24 32.30
N ARG A 137 24.46 23.16 31.48
CA ARG A 137 24.95 21.82 31.81
C ARG A 137 25.83 21.28 30.67
N PRO A 138 26.78 20.37 30.95
CA PRO A 138 27.72 19.86 29.95
C PRO A 138 27.10 18.89 28.93
N HIS A 139 25.97 18.26 29.27
CA HIS A 139 25.27 17.32 28.40
C HIS A 139 23.87 17.85 28.09
N LEU A 140 23.56 17.99 26.80
CA LEU A 140 22.25 18.37 26.30
C LEU A 140 21.70 17.22 25.46
N VAL A 141 20.51 16.75 25.81
CA VAL A 141 19.76 15.76 25.01
C VAL A 141 18.57 16.47 24.39
N TRP A 142 18.50 16.44 23.06
CA TRP A 142 17.41 17.04 22.32
C TRP A 142 16.44 15.95 21.87
N TYR A 143 15.19 16.02 22.33
CA TYR A 143 14.16 15.06 22.01
C TYR A 143 13.14 15.66 21.03
N LEU A 144 13.08 15.12 19.82
CA LEU A 144 11.99 15.40 18.87
C LEU A 144 11.02 14.23 18.85
N PRO A 145 9.74 14.46 19.20
CA PRO A 145 8.69 13.47 19.02
C PRO A 145 8.61 12.95 17.58
N SER A 146 8.56 11.63 17.40
CA SER A 146 8.25 11.02 16.11
C SER A 146 7.05 10.06 16.21
N LEU A 147 6.32 9.85 15.10
CA LEU A 147 5.24 8.84 15.05
C LEU A 147 5.78 7.42 15.31
N SER A 148 7.05 7.20 15.02
CA SER A 148 7.75 5.93 15.22
C SER A 148 7.97 5.61 16.71
N ASP A 149 7.96 6.62 17.58
CA ASP A 149 8.13 6.44 19.03
C ASP A 149 6.90 5.76 19.66
N ALA A 150 5.70 5.96 19.09
CA ALA A 150 4.49 5.26 19.50
C ALA A 150 4.50 3.77 19.15
N SER A 151 5.34 3.36 18.19
CA SER A 151 5.55 1.96 17.78
C SER A 151 6.70 1.26 18.51
N ALA A 152 7.49 1.97 19.32
CA ALA A 152 8.61 1.39 20.07
C ALA A 152 8.20 0.74 21.40
N THR A 153 6.90 0.57 21.66
CA THR A 153 6.39 0.03 22.92
C THR A 153 5.83 -1.38 22.76
N SER A 154 6.61 -2.35 23.24
CA SER A 154 6.28 -3.76 23.56
C SER A 154 6.19 -4.75 22.37
N PRO A 155 6.90 -5.89 22.41
CA PRO A 155 6.80 -6.97 21.41
C PRO A 155 5.49 -7.78 21.48
N ASP A 156 4.55 -7.40 22.35
CA ASP A 156 3.24 -8.06 22.55
C ASP A 156 2.05 -7.26 21.97
N ASP A 157 2.29 -6.10 21.36
CA ASP A 157 1.24 -5.23 20.81
C ASP A 157 1.30 -5.20 19.27
N GLU A 158 1.21 -6.38 18.65
CA GLU A 158 0.82 -6.49 17.24
C GLU A 158 -0.62 -5.99 17.09
N ARG A 159 -0.80 -4.67 17.09
CA ARG A 159 -2.07 -4.06 16.68
C ARG A 159 -2.33 -4.49 15.24
N SER A 160 -3.28 -5.39 15.09
CA SER A 160 -3.75 -5.85 13.79
C SER A 160 -4.13 -4.65 12.94
N LEU A 161 -3.91 -4.71 11.63
CA LEU A 161 -4.24 -3.63 10.68
C LEU A 161 -5.70 -3.12 10.82
N PHE A 162 -6.58 -3.94 11.42
CA PHE A 162 -7.96 -3.60 11.75
C PHE A 162 -8.13 -2.60 12.91
N ASP A 163 -7.17 -2.46 13.84
CA ASP A 163 -7.21 -1.48 14.94
C ASP A 163 -6.81 -0.07 14.52
N LEU A 164 -6.16 0.07 13.37
CA LEU A 164 -5.82 1.36 12.77
C LEU A 164 -6.97 1.93 11.92
N LEU A 165 -8.03 1.16 11.71
CA LEU A 165 -9.19 1.56 10.94
C LEU A 165 -10.23 2.23 11.87
N PRO A 166 -10.65 3.49 11.60
CA PRO A 166 -11.70 4.15 12.36
C PRO A 166 -12.96 3.29 12.44
N SER A 167 -13.61 3.21 13.60
CA SER A 167 -14.75 2.31 13.86
C SER A 167 -15.92 2.45 12.87
N GLY A 168 -16.03 3.58 12.16
CA GLY A 168 -17.00 3.79 11.08
C GLY A 168 -16.73 3.01 9.79
N TRP A 169 -15.51 2.55 9.53
CA TRP A 169 -15.16 1.84 8.30
C TRP A 169 -15.72 0.41 8.24
N LEU A 170 -15.95 -0.21 9.40
CA LEU A 170 -16.67 -1.48 9.51
C LEU A 170 -18.09 -1.36 8.95
N TRP A 171 -18.78 -0.25 9.21
CA TRP A 171 -20.10 0.01 8.64
C TRP A 171 -20.05 0.26 7.13
N GLY A 172 -19.02 0.97 6.64
CA GLY A 172 -18.81 1.18 5.21
C GLY A 172 -18.54 -0.11 4.44
N THR A 173 -17.64 -0.97 4.97
CA THR A 173 -17.33 -2.27 4.36
C THR A 173 -18.51 -3.23 4.42
N LEU A 174 -19.30 -3.21 5.50
CA LEU A 174 -20.54 -3.98 5.60
C LEU A 174 -21.59 -3.53 4.57
N GLN A 175 -21.78 -2.22 4.37
CA GLN A 175 -22.66 -1.70 3.33
C GLN A 175 -22.20 -2.10 1.93
N LEU A 176 -20.89 -2.04 1.68
CA LEU A 176 -20.30 -2.41 0.39
C LEU A 176 -20.46 -3.91 0.12
N PHE A 177 -20.30 -4.74 1.15
CA PHE A 177 -20.58 -6.18 1.09
C PHE A 177 -22.06 -6.47 0.79
N ILE A 178 -22.99 -5.79 1.47
CA ILE A 178 -24.43 -5.93 1.20
C ILE A 178 -24.77 -5.51 -0.23
N ALA A 179 -24.23 -4.37 -0.69
CA ALA A 179 -24.42 -3.90 -2.05
C ALA A 179 -23.87 -4.89 -3.09
N ALA A 180 -22.68 -5.45 -2.85
CA ALA A 180 -22.09 -6.48 -3.70
C ALA A 180 -22.93 -7.77 -3.70
N ALA A 181 -23.43 -8.20 -2.54
CA ALA A 181 -24.30 -9.37 -2.43
C ALA A 181 -25.62 -9.17 -3.17
N LEU A 182 -26.26 -8.00 -3.04
CA LEU A 182 -27.47 -7.64 -3.79
C LEU A 182 -27.19 -7.58 -5.30
N ALA A 183 -26.06 -7.00 -5.72
CA ALA A 183 -25.65 -6.96 -7.11
C ALA A 183 -25.40 -8.38 -7.66
N ALA A 184 -24.73 -9.23 -6.90
CA ALA A 184 -24.49 -10.63 -7.25
C ALA A 184 -25.80 -11.41 -7.34
N LEU A 185 -26.73 -11.21 -6.40
CA LEU A 185 -28.05 -11.85 -6.42
C LEU A 185 -28.89 -11.37 -7.61
N TRP A 186 -28.87 -10.07 -7.91
CA TRP A 186 -29.52 -9.49 -9.09
C TRP A 186 -28.94 -10.05 -10.39
N ARG A 187 -27.61 -10.17 -10.47
CA ARG A 187 -26.91 -10.71 -11.64
C ARG A 187 -27.15 -12.22 -11.78
N ALA A 188 -27.16 -12.97 -10.69
CA ALA A 188 -27.41 -14.41 -10.65
C ALA A 188 -28.87 -14.75 -11.02
N ARG A 189 -29.84 -13.91 -10.63
CA ARG A 189 -31.24 -14.04 -11.07
C ARG A 189 -31.46 -13.69 -12.55
N ARG A 190 -30.43 -13.16 -13.23
CA ARG A 190 -30.50 -12.73 -14.64
C ARG A 190 -29.83 -13.68 -15.63
N LEU A 191 -29.80 -14.98 -15.34
CA LEU A 191 -29.66 -16.01 -16.38
C LEU A 191 -31.06 -16.32 -16.93
N GLY A 192 -31.64 -15.35 -17.65
CA GLY A 192 -32.78 -15.64 -18.52
C GLY A 192 -32.37 -16.64 -19.59
N PRO A 193 -33.32 -17.38 -20.21
CA PRO A 193 -32.99 -18.34 -21.26
C PRO A 193 -32.08 -17.66 -22.28
N LEU A 194 -30.96 -18.29 -22.64
CA LEU A 194 -30.25 -17.92 -23.86
C LEU A 194 -31.28 -18.04 -24.96
N VAL A 195 -31.84 -16.90 -25.37
CA VAL A 195 -32.74 -16.81 -26.51
C VAL A 195 -31.94 -17.42 -27.65
N PRO A 196 -32.35 -18.56 -28.22
CA PRO A 196 -31.74 -19.02 -29.44
C PRO A 196 -32.12 -17.97 -30.47
N GLU A 197 -31.22 -17.03 -30.71
CA GLU A 197 -31.37 -16.06 -31.77
C GLU A 197 -31.55 -16.88 -33.06
N LYS A 198 -32.75 -16.79 -33.64
CA LYS A 198 -33.03 -17.40 -34.94
C LYS A 198 -32.17 -16.67 -35.96
N LEU A 199 -30.98 -17.21 -36.24
CA LEU A 199 -30.21 -16.84 -37.42
C LEU A 199 -31.14 -17.01 -38.63
N PRO A 200 -31.49 -15.93 -39.37
CA PRO A 200 -32.61 -15.96 -40.32
C PRO A 200 -32.36 -16.80 -41.58
N VAL A 201 -31.21 -17.45 -41.70
CA VAL A 201 -30.88 -18.26 -42.87
C VAL A 201 -30.08 -19.48 -42.43
N ALA A 202 -30.62 -20.67 -42.64
CA ALA A 202 -29.86 -21.90 -42.61
C ALA A 202 -28.88 -21.88 -43.80
N ILE A 203 -27.68 -21.34 -43.58
CA ILE A 203 -26.62 -21.40 -44.57
C ILE A 203 -26.22 -22.87 -44.68
N ARG A 204 -26.26 -23.44 -45.89
CA ARG A 204 -25.81 -24.82 -46.09
C ARG A 204 -24.35 -24.92 -45.67
N ALA A 205 -24.00 -25.93 -44.87
CA ALA A 205 -22.63 -26.15 -44.40
C ALA A 205 -21.59 -26.19 -45.54
N SER A 206 -22.03 -26.55 -46.76
CA SER A 206 -21.22 -26.50 -47.98
C SER A 206 -20.76 -25.09 -48.36
N GLU A 207 -21.58 -24.06 -48.18
CA GLU A 207 -21.23 -22.67 -48.52
C GLU A 207 -20.17 -22.09 -47.57
N THR A 208 -20.25 -22.44 -46.29
CA THR A 208 -19.27 -22.00 -45.28
C THR A 208 -17.92 -22.69 -45.47
N ALA A 209 -17.95 -23.98 -45.81
CA ALA A 209 -16.74 -24.74 -46.15
C ALA A 209 -16.06 -24.18 -47.41
N GLU A 210 -16.85 -23.88 -48.46
CA GLU A 210 -16.32 -23.31 -49.70
C GLU A 210 -15.75 -21.91 -49.49
N GLY A 211 -16.44 -21.05 -48.72
CA GLY A 211 -15.96 -19.70 -48.40
C GLY A 211 -14.61 -19.72 -47.67
N ARG A 212 -14.44 -20.63 -46.70
CA ARG A 212 -13.18 -20.79 -45.96
C ARG A 212 -12.06 -21.38 -46.82
N ALA A 213 -12.38 -22.33 -47.69
CA ALA A 213 -11.41 -22.89 -48.65
C ALA A 213 -10.91 -21.82 -49.65
N ARG A 214 -11.80 -20.96 -50.16
CA ARG A 214 -11.41 -19.82 -51.03
C ARG A 214 -10.49 -18.84 -50.31
N LEU A 215 -10.72 -18.59 -49.02
CA LEU A 215 -9.86 -17.71 -48.22
C LEU A 215 -8.47 -18.32 -48.00
N TYR A 216 -8.38 -19.61 -47.69
CA TYR A 216 -7.09 -20.31 -47.55
C TYR A 216 -6.31 -20.36 -48.86
N ARG A 217 -7.00 -20.57 -50.00
CA ARG A 217 -6.37 -20.47 -51.33
C ARG A 217 -5.87 -19.07 -51.62
N LYS A 218 -6.65 -18.02 -51.32
CA LYS A 218 -6.27 -16.62 -51.60
C LYS A 218 -5.05 -16.16 -50.78
N THR A 219 -4.83 -16.75 -49.60
CA THR A 219 -3.74 -16.38 -48.69
C THR A 219 -2.55 -17.33 -48.75
N ASP A 220 -2.57 -18.28 -49.69
CA ASP A 220 -1.51 -19.28 -49.88
C ASP A 220 -1.18 -20.09 -48.62
N ALA A 221 -2.16 -20.23 -47.72
CA ALA A 221 -1.98 -20.75 -46.36
C ALA A 221 -2.01 -22.30 -46.32
N ARG A 222 -1.10 -22.93 -47.09
CA ARG A 222 -0.99 -24.39 -47.24
C ARG A 222 -0.75 -25.10 -45.91
N ASP A 223 0.14 -24.56 -45.09
CA ASP A 223 0.48 -25.11 -43.77
C ASP A 223 -0.77 -25.24 -42.89
N ARG A 224 -1.58 -24.18 -42.82
CA ARG A 224 -2.80 -24.17 -42.01
C ARG A 224 -3.86 -25.12 -42.55
N ALA A 225 -3.96 -25.26 -43.87
CA ALA A 225 -4.88 -26.22 -44.49
C ALA A 225 -4.46 -27.66 -44.16
N ALA A 226 -3.17 -27.98 -44.28
CA ALA A 226 -2.63 -29.30 -43.94
C ALA A 226 -2.81 -29.63 -42.45
N ASP A 227 -2.55 -28.69 -41.55
CA ASP A 227 -2.74 -28.88 -40.11
C ASP A 227 -4.20 -29.10 -39.74
N ALA A 228 -5.13 -28.37 -40.36
CA ALA A 228 -6.56 -28.54 -40.13
C ALA A 228 -7.05 -29.93 -40.58
N LEU A 229 -6.60 -30.39 -41.76
CA LEU A 229 -6.91 -31.73 -42.29
C LEU A 229 -6.34 -32.82 -41.38
N ARG A 230 -5.06 -32.74 -41.02
CA ARG A 230 -4.40 -33.70 -40.12
C ARG A 230 -5.03 -33.72 -38.72
N SER A 231 -5.34 -32.55 -38.15
CA SER A 231 -6.02 -32.45 -36.85
C SER A 231 -7.37 -33.14 -36.88
N THR A 232 -8.18 -32.86 -37.90
CA THR A 232 -9.54 -33.42 -38.02
C THR A 232 -9.49 -34.92 -38.25
N THR A 233 -8.55 -35.40 -39.09
CA THR A 233 -8.34 -36.83 -39.34
C THR A 233 -7.95 -37.56 -38.05
N ARG A 234 -6.99 -37.02 -37.27
CA ARG A 234 -6.60 -37.60 -35.97
C ARG A 234 -7.78 -37.69 -34.99
N THR A 235 -8.59 -36.64 -34.88
CA THR A 235 -9.79 -36.62 -34.03
C THR A 235 -10.83 -37.66 -34.45
N ARG A 236 -11.00 -37.91 -35.76
CA ARG A 236 -11.93 -38.92 -36.28
C ARG A 236 -11.41 -40.36 -36.14
N LEU A 237 -10.10 -40.57 -36.29
CA LEU A 237 -9.48 -41.89 -36.14
C LEU A 237 -9.43 -42.35 -34.69
N ALA A 238 -9.21 -41.44 -33.73
CA ALA A 238 -9.07 -41.76 -32.31
C ALA A 238 -10.13 -42.74 -31.75
N PRO A 239 -11.45 -42.51 -31.92
CA PRO A 239 -12.46 -43.45 -31.43
C PRO A 239 -12.47 -44.80 -32.17
N LEU A 240 -11.99 -44.86 -33.41
CA LEU A 240 -11.95 -46.10 -34.20
C LEU A 240 -10.81 -47.03 -33.74
N VAL A 241 -9.71 -46.46 -33.26
CA VAL A 241 -8.53 -47.21 -32.78
C VAL A 241 -8.47 -47.32 -31.24
N GLY A 242 -9.51 -46.86 -30.53
CA GLY A 242 -9.61 -46.96 -29.07
C GLY A 242 -8.76 -45.96 -28.27
N VAL A 243 -8.35 -44.84 -28.88
CA VAL A 243 -7.55 -43.78 -28.26
C VAL A 243 -8.45 -42.60 -27.87
N SER A 244 -8.17 -41.94 -26.74
CA SER A 244 -8.90 -40.74 -26.35
C SER A 244 -8.63 -39.57 -27.32
N VAL A 245 -9.65 -38.75 -27.59
CA VAL A 245 -9.52 -37.59 -28.51
C VAL A 245 -8.43 -36.62 -28.06
N THR A 246 -8.17 -36.49 -26.76
CA THR A 246 -7.12 -35.63 -26.21
C THR A 246 -5.71 -36.17 -26.48
N GLN A 247 -5.54 -37.49 -26.56
CA GLN A 247 -4.26 -38.16 -26.85
C GLN A 247 -4.03 -38.34 -28.36
N ALA A 248 -5.07 -38.15 -29.20
CA ALA A 248 -4.99 -38.26 -30.66
C ALA A 248 -3.94 -37.33 -31.30
N HIS A 249 -3.57 -36.24 -30.62
CA HIS A 249 -2.57 -35.29 -31.11
C HIS A 249 -1.14 -35.64 -30.72
N THR A 250 -0.91 -36.76 -30.04
CA THR A 250 0.42 -37.26 -29.67
C THR A 250 0.80 -38.46 -30.56
N PRO A 251 1.95 -38.44 -31.26
CA PRO A 251 2.38 -39.54 -32.13
C PRO A 251 2.51 -40.87 -31.37
N GLU A 252 3.02 -40.79 -30.14
CA GLU A 252 3.31 -41.93 -29.26
C GLU A 252 2.05 -42.71 -28.86
N ALA A 253 0.90 -42.05 -28.74
CA ALA A 253 -0.35 -42.71 -28.39
C ALA A 253 -1.12 -43.20 -29.62
N LEU A 254 -1.07 -42.44 -30.73
CA LEU A 254 -1.90 -42.74 -31.90
C LEU A 254 -1.27 -43.77 -32.84
N LEU A 255 0.03 -43.68 -33.12
CA LEU A 255 0.70 -44.53 -34.11
C LEU A 255 0.71 -46.02 -33.73
N PRO A 256 0.97 -46.41 -32.46
CA PRO A 256 0.90 -47.82 -32.07
C PRO A 256 -0.51 -48.39 -32.22
N ALA A 257 -1.53 -47.64 -31.80
CA ALA A 257 -2.93 -48.06 -31.90
C ALA A 257 -3.39 -48.18 -33.37
N LEU A 258 -2.93 -47.29 -34.23
CA LEU A 258 -3.21 -47.32 -35.67
C LEU A 258 -2.52 -48.50 -36.37
N SER A 259 -1.26 -48.78 -36.01
CA SER A 259 -0.50 -49.92 -36.56
C SER A 259 -1.12 -51.28 -36.21
N ALA A 260 -1.78 -51.39 -35.06
CA ALA A 260 -2.50 -52.60 -34.67
C ALA A 260 -3.79 -52.84 -35.50
N HIS A 261 -4.30 -51.81 -36.17
CA HIS A 261 -5.51 -51.88 -37.00
C HIS A 261 -5.22 -52.02 -38.50
N LEU A 262 -4.01 -51.70 -38.95
CA LEU A 262 -3.63 -51.72 -40.37
C LEU A 262 -2.71 -52.91 -40.66
N HIS A 263 -3.09 -53.74 -41.63
CA HIS A 263 -2.36 -54.97 -41.99
C HIS A 263 -1.44 -54.79 -43.22
N GLY A 264 -0.83 -53.62 -43.38
CA GLY A 264 -0.01 -53.30 -44.56
C GLY A 264 1.28 -52.53 -44.24
N ASP A 265 2.42 -53.10 -44.64
CA ASP A 265 3.72 -52.44 -44.69
C ASP A 265 3.76 -51.47 -45.89
N GLY A 266 3.93 -50.17 -45.65
CA GLY A 266 4.40 -49.29 -46.73
C GLY A 266 4.07 -47.79 -46.68
N GLN A 267 3.28 -47.29 -45.74
CA GLN A 267 3.04 -45.85 -45.61
C GLN A 267 3.66 -45.31 -44.33
N ASP A 268 4.51 -44.29 -44.43
CA ASP A 268 5.05 -43.58 -43.27
C ASP A 268 3.94 -42.73 -42.62
N GLN A 269 3.16 -43.38 -41.75
CA GLN A 269 2.02 -42.80 -41.03
C GLN A 269 2.43 -41.57 -40.20
N HIS A 270 3.68 -41.55 -39.74
CA HIS A 270 4.24 -40.42 -39.02
C HIS A 270 4.33 -39.20 -39.95
N THR A 271 4.91 -39.35 -41.15
CA THR A 271 4.97 -38.27 -42.14
C THR A 271 3.57 -37.85 -42.62
N LEU A 272 2.62 -38.77 -42.73
CA LEU A 272 1.27 -38.46 -43.18
C LEU A 272 0.49 -37.61 -42.14
N LEU A 273 0.51 -38.00 -40.87
CA LEU A 273 -0.28 -37.37 -39.80
C LEU A 273 0.44 -36.24 -39.05
N PHE A 274 1.78 -36.24 -39.03
CA PHE A 274 2.63 -35.33 -38.27
C PHE A 274 3.80 -34.73 -39.08
N GLY A 275 3.87 -34.98 -40.39
CA GLY A 275 4.99 -34.54 -41.22
C GLY A 275 4.99 -33.05 -41.57
N PRO A 276 6.02 -32.59 -42.33
CA PRO A 276 6.15 -31.20 -42.73
C PRO A 276 4.99 -30.73 -43.62
N PRO A 277 4.81 -29.40 -43.78
CA PRO A 277 3.77 -28.85 -44.65
C PRO A 277 4.05 -29.16 -46.14
N PRO A 278 2.99 -29.26 -46.98
CA PRO A 278 3.14 -29.49 -48.41
C PRO A 278 3.71 -28.26 -49.13
N SER A 279 4.60 -28.49 -50.10
CA SER A 279 5.28 -27.42 -50.85
C SER A 279 4.41 -26.75 -51.92
N ASP A 280 3.39 -27.45 -52.43
CA ASP A 280 2.49 -26.95 -53.48
C ASP A 280 1.05 -27.47 -53.30
N ASP A 281 0.13 -26.92 -54.10
CA ASP A 281 -1.30 -27.28 -54.06
C ASP A 281 -1.54 -28.74 -54.49
N ALA A 282 -0.70 -29.27 -55.39
CA ALA A 282 -0.76 -30.66 -55.83
C ALA A 282 -0.42 -31.63 -54.68
N ALA A 283 0.60 -31.31 -53.88
CA ALA A 283 0.97 -32.07 -52.69
C ALA A 283 -0.11 -31.97 -51.60
N LEU A 284 -0.81 -30.83 -51.46
CA LEU A 284 -1.93 -30.70 -50.52
C LEU A 284 -3.14 -31.57 -50.93
N ILE A 285 -3.44 -31.65 -52.23
CA ILE A 285 -4.49 -32.54 -52.75
C ILE A 285 -4.09 -34.00 -52.51
N ALA A 286 -2.86 -34.37 -52.87
CA ALA A 286 -2.35 -35.73 -52.63
C ALA A 286 -2.34 -36.11 -51.14
N LEU A 287 -2.07 -35.15 -50.24
CA LEU A 287 -2.19 -35.35 -48.79
C LEU A 287 -3.63 -35.65 -48.39
N THR A 288 -4.61 -34.91 -48.92
CA THR A 288 -6.03 -35.12 -48.64
C THR A 288 -6.47 -36.52 -49.09
N ASP A 289 -6.11 -36.93 -50.31
CA ASP A 289 -6.44 -38.25 -50.85
C ASP A 289 -5.86 -39.39 -50.00
N ARG A 290 -4.63 -39.23 -49.49
CA ARG A 290 -3.97 -40.21 -48.61
C ARG A 290 -4.62 -40.28 -47.22
N LEU A 291 -5.02 -39.14 -46.65
CA LEU A 291 -5.74 -39.09 -45.37
C LEU A 291 -7.12 -39.76 -45.50
N ASP A 292 -7.84 -39.51 -46.59
CA ASP A 292 -9.14 -40.14 -46.86
C ASP A 292 -9.01 -41.64 -47.16
N ALA A 293 -7.91 -42.08 -47.79
CA ALA A 293 -7.62 -43.50 -47.98
C ALA A 293 -7.39 -44.19 -46.63
N LEU A 294 -6.59 -43.58 -45.75
CA LEU A 294 -6.34 -44.07 -44.40
C LEU A 294 -7.63 -44.16 -43.58
N GLU A 295 -8.47 -43.12 -43.59
CA GLU A 295 -9.76 -43.14 -42.86
C GLU A 295 -10.68 -44.26 -43.37
N ARG A 296 -10.70 -44.51 -44.68
CA ARG A 296 -11.49 -45.59 -45.28
C ARG A 296 -10.98 -46.99 -44.92
N GLU A 297 -9.66 -47.16 -44.84
CA GLU A 297 -9.03 -48.43 -44.46
C GLU A 297 -9.35 -48.77 -43.00
N VAL A 298 -9.19 -47.82 -42.08
CA VAL A 298 -9.52 -48.02 -40.67
C VAL A 298 -11.01 -48.28 -40.44
N ARG A 299 -11.89 -47.72 -41.28
CA ARG A 299 -13.35 -47.91 -41.16
C ARG A 299 -13.85 -49.25 -41.74
N ARG A 300 -13.04 -49.93 -42.54
CA ARG A 300 -13.34 -51.23 -43.14
C ARG A 300 -12.33 -52.25 -42.61
N PRO A 301 -12.61 -52.86 -41.44
CA PRO A 301 -11.70 -53.83 -40.83
C PRO A 301 -11.51 -55.07 -41.71
#